data_AF-A0A3R9SL09-F1
#
_entry.id   AF-A0A3R9SL09-F1
#
_cell.length_a   1.000
_cell.length_b   1.000
_cell.length_c   1.000
_cell.angle_alpha   90.00
_cell.angle_beta   90.00
_cell.angle_gamma   90.00
#
_symmetry.space_group_name_H-M   'P 1'
#
loop_
_entity.id
_entity.type
_entity.pdbx_description
1 polymer ?
#
loop_
_entity_poly.entity_id
_entity_poly.type
_entity_poly.pdbx_seq_one_letter_code
_entity_poly.pdbx_strand_id
1 'polypeptide(L)'
;MTQLDPPTASTSAHTSGEASGSTSVPPPARTTRPRIPAVLCLCAVVAVYLLAVCTPFGQRAENSLFVPAGGGGGAWMHDWSGVAYDSHPIPPLDDSAMPTLVVGCAVIAAVALVRRCRRRGCLAAGVVGLTLVGTTAGKDHLPRPDLVHADVRLVDPSFPSGHAAVPAALTLALTLVVSARVRPYVLVIGTTWFALIAGTVQAIGDHRPSDVLGSTLLACGLYGLAARLLPGDTPRVVRCPRALTAIGLVLAVAGAVVGGGRSDSLSGPLVHMVTALACVTLLWFTAENGPAPAERRTRPARG
;
A
#
# COMPACT_ATOMS: atom_id res chain seq x y z
N MET A 1 81.84 -53.98 24.94
CA MET A 1 81.52 -53.08 26.06
C MET A 1 82.24 -51.78 25.77
N THR A 2 81.64 -50.66 25.40
CA THR A 2 80.25 -50.20 25.44
C THR A 2 80.15 -49.08 24.38
N GLN A 3 79.07 -49.08 23.60
CA GLN A 3 78.80 -48.31 22.37
C GLN A 3 78.72 -46.78 22.60
N LEU A 4 79.40 -45.94 21.80
CA LEU A 4 79.09 -45.38 20.45
C LEU A 4 78.16 -44.14 20.48
N ASP A 5 78.82 -42.98 20.43
CA ASP A 5 78.36 -41.67 19.91
C ASP A 5 77.97 -41.74 18.41
N PRO A 6 77.44 -40.70 17.69
CA PRO A 6 76.85 -39.39 18.05
C PRO A 6 75.58 -39.04 17.16
N PRO A 7 75.38 -37.86 16.49
CA PRO A 7 74.39 -36.84 16.86
C PRO A 7 73.40 -36.39 15.74
N THR A 8 72.62 -35.35 16.03
CA THR A 8 71.91 -34.36 15.16
C THR A 8 70.42 -34.51 14.83
N ALA A 9 69.79 -33.31 14.76
CA ALA A 9 68.69 -32.87 13.90
C ALA A 9 67.24 -32.88 14.45
N SER A 10 66.77 -31.66 14.74
CA SER A 10 65.53 -30.99 14.28
C SER A 10 64.21 -31.78 14.06
N THR A 11 63.12 -31.11 14.49
CA THR A 11 61.77 -31.00 13.90
C THR A 11 60.60 -31.73 14.60
N SER A 12 59.61 -30.91 15.01
CA SER A 12 58.14 -31.12 15.11
C SER A 12 57.54 -32.49 15.54
N ALA A 13 56.66 -32.47 16.55
CA ALA A 13 55.19 -32.59 16.37
C ALA A 13 54.46 -33.11 17.64
N HIS A 14 53.20 -32.68 17.79
CA HIS A 14 52.10 -33.27 18.55
C HIS A 14 52.13 -33.28 20.09
N THR A 15 51.16 -32.58 20.71
CA THR A 15 49.98 -33.15 21.40
C THR A 15 49.23 -32.03 22.17
N SER A 16 48.01 -31.68 21.78
CA SER A 16 46.73 -32.10 22.41
C SER A 16 46.28 -31.21 23.57
N GLY A 17 45.31 -30.32 23.33
CA GLY A 17 44.61 -29.63 24.42
C GLY A 17 43.77 -28.42 24.01
N GLU A 18 42.88 -28.52 23.01
CA GLU A 18 41.86 -27.48 22.80
C GLU A 18 40.53 -27.89 23.40
N ALA A 19 40.16 -27.15 24.43
CA ALA A 19 38.91 -27.24 25.15
C ALA A 19 37.70 -27.01 24.21
N SER A 20 36.68 -27.85 24.38
CA SER A 20 35.37 -27.69 23.73
C SER A 20 34.68 -26.40 24.20
N GLY A 21 34.89 -25.31 23.48
CA GLY A 21 34.07 -24.11 23.56
C GLY A 21 32.83 -24.26 22.69
N SER A 22 31.76 -24.83 23.24
CA SER A 22 30.43 -24.76 22.59
C SER A 22 30.01 -23.28 22.54
N THR A 23 30.17 -22.65 21.39
CA THR A 23 29.63 -21.31 21.11
C THR A 23 28.11 -21.43 21.11
N SER A 24 27.48 -21.16 22.26
CA SER A 24 26.05 -20.96 22.34
C SER A 24 25.71 -19.71 21.52
N VAL A 25 25.33 -19.91 20.26
CA VAL A 25 24.84 -18.84 19.40
C VAL A 25 23.61 -18.25 20.08
N PRO A 26 23.62 -16.95 20.47
CA PRO A 26 22.46 -16.35 21.08
C PRO A 26 21.26 -16.43 20.11
N PRO A 27 20.05 -16.75 20.59
CA PRO A 27 18.88 -16.80 19.73
C PRO A 27 18.73 -15.44 19.03
N PRO A 28 18.37 -15.40 17.73
CA PRO A 28 18.27 -14.16 16.99
C PRO A 28 17.29 -13.24 17.73
N ALA A 29 17.77 -12.05 18.10
CA ALA A 29 16.97 -11.04 18.77
C ALA A 29 15.66 -10.84 18.00
N ARG A 30 14.54 -11.19 18.65
CA ARG A 30 13.20 -10.91 18.13
C ARG A 30 13.03 -9.40 18.16
N THR A 31 13.45 -8.73 17.09
CA THR A 31 13.16 -7.31 16.88
C THR A 31 11.65 -7.17 16.74
N THR A 32 11.00 -6.77 17.82
CA THR A 32 9.59 -6.36 17.85
C THR A 32 9.48 -5.06 17.06
N ARG A 33 9.33 -5.18 15.75
CA ARG A 33 9.15 -4.03 14.87
C ARG A 33 7.85 -3.30 15.21
N PRO A 34 7.81 -1.96 15.12
CA PRO A 34 6.58 -1.18 15.13
C PRO A 34 5.86 -1.44 13.80
N ARG A 35 5.17 -2.57 13.73
CA ARG A 35 4.12 -2.81 12.75
C ARG A 35 3.04 -1.83 13.17
N ILE A 36 2.67 -0.85 12.35
CA ILE A 36 1.39 -0.16 12.55
C ILE A 36 0.37 -1.30 12.72
N PRO A 37 -0.20 -1.52 13.92
CA PRO A 37 -1.03 -2.68 14.15
C PRO A 37 -2.16 -2.55 13.15
N ALA A 38 -2.43 -3.57 12.33
CA ALA A 38 -3.59 -3.58 11.43
C ALA A 38 -4.87 -3.06 12.12
N VAL A 39 -4.98 -3.37 13.41
CA VAL A 39 -5.99 -2.84 14.35
C VAL A 39 -6.01 -1.31 14.40
N LEU A 40 -4.87 -0.62 14.55
CA LEU A 40 -4.84 0.85 14.52
C LEU A 40 -5.33 1.41 13.18
N CYS A 41 -4.98 0.82 12.05
CA CYS A 41 -5.52 1.28 10.75
C CYS A 41 -7.04 1.10 10.70
N LEU A 42 -7.56 -0.05 11.13
CA LEU A 42 -9.00 -0.32 11.14
C LEU A 42 -9.75 0.57 12.16
N CYS A 43 -9.18 0.79 13.34
CA CYS A 43 -9.71 1.74 14.31
C CYS A 43 -9.67 3.18 13.77
N ALA A 44 -8.64 3.53 13.00
CA ALA A 44 -8.54 4.83 12.36
C ALA A 44 -9.58 5.01 11.25
N VAL A 45 -10.02 3.95 10.54
CA VAL A 45 -11.18 4.04 9.62
C VAL A 45 -12.42 4.52 10.39
N VAL A 46 -12.70 3.89 11.53
CA VAL A 46 -13.83 4.26 12.40
C VAL A 46 -13.65 5.68 12.93
N ALA A 47 -12.45 6.05 13.39
CA ALA A 47 -12.18 7.40 13.88
C ALA A 47 -12.36 8.46 12.80
N VAL A 48 -11.90 8.21 11.57
CA VAL A 48 -12.09 9.13 10.43
C VAL A 48 -13.59 9.29 10.13
N TYR A 49 -14.35 8.20 10.08
CA TYR A 49 -15.80 8.27 9.90
C TYR A 49 -16.48 9.10 11.01
N LEU A 50 -16.22 8.78 12.27
CA LEU A 50 -16.83 9.49 13.39
C LEU A 50 -16.47 10.98 13.42
N LEU A 51 -15.21 11.33 13.16
CA LEU A 51 -14.74 12.71 13.25
C LEU A 51 -15.12 13.54 12.02
N ALA A 52 -14.93 13.01 10.81
CA ALA A 52 -15.20 13.75 9.57
C ALA A 52 -16.69 13.75 9.21
N VAL A 53 -17.36 12.60 9.36
CA VAL A 53 -18.74 12.41 8.90
C VAL A 53 -19.76 12.65 10.00
N CYS A 54 -19.49 12.24 11.25
CA CYS A 54 -20.46 12.33 12.34
C CYS A 54 -20.30 13.58 13.23
N THR A 55 -19.50 14.57 12.84
CA THR A 55 -19.42 15.85 13.58
C THR A 55 -19.73 17.07 12.70
N PRO A 56 -20.34 18.13 13.27
CA PRO A 56 -20.57 19.38 12.53
C PRO A 56 -19.26 20.06 12.06
N PHE A 57 -18.19 19.91 12.85
CA PHE A 57 -16.88 20.47 12.49
C PHE A 57 -16.29 19.76 11.27
N GLY A 58 -16.28 18.43 11.26
CA GLY A 58 -15.81 17.63 10.13
C GLY A 58 -16.59 17.94 8.86
N GLN A 59 -17.92 17.96 8.95
CA GLN A 59 -18.76 18.29 7.80
C GLN A 59 -18.52 19.70 7.27
N ARG A 60 -18.37 20.72 8.14
CA ARG A 60 -18.04 22.09 7.69
C ARG A 60 -16.67 22.14 7.00
N ALA A 61 -15.66 21.50 7.58
CA ALA A 61 -14.32 21.45 7.01
C ALA A 61 -14.35 20.82 5.61
N GLU A 62 -14.98 19.66 5.45
CA GLU A 62 -15.04 18.98 4.17
C GLU A 62 -15.98 19.68 3.16
N ASN A 63 -17.11 20.24 3.61
CA ASN A 63 -18.02 20.98 2.73
C ASN A 63 -17.36 22.25 2.17
N SER A 64 -16.43 22.86 2.91
CA SER A 64 -15.67 24.02 2.43
C SER A 64 -14.69 23.68 1.29
N LEU A 65 -14.34 22.39 1.15
CA LEU A 65 -13.45 21.86 0.13
C LEU A 65 -14.21 21.17 -1.00
N PHE A 66 -15.49 20.84 -0.77
CA PHE A 66 -16.30 20.08 -1.71
C PHE A 66 -16.70 20.95 -2.91
N VAL A 67 -16.41 20.46 -4.10
CA VAL A 67 -16.73 21.16 -5.35
C VAL A 67 -18.20 20.90 -5.70
N PRO A 68 -19.01 21.92 -6.00
CA PRO A 68 -20.39 21.73 -6.44
C PRO A 68 -20.42 20.90 -7.73
N ALA A 69 -21.47 20.10 -7.89
CA ALA A 69 -21.62 19.30 -9.11
C ALA A 69 -21.75 20.17 -10.36
N GLY A 70 -21.06 19.77 -11.44
CA GLY A 70 -20.85 20.60 -12.63
C GLY A 70 -19.68 21.58 -12.50
N GLY A 71 -19.16 21.79 -11.28
CA GLY A 71 -17.92 22.54 -11.01
C GLY A 71 -16.64 21.72 -11.24
N GLY A 72 -16.76 20.46 -11.67
CA GLY A 72 -15.62 19.61 -11.99
C GLY A 72 -14.70 20.19 -13.08
N GLY A 73 -15.23 21.01 -14.00
CA GLY A 73 -14.50 21.55 -15.16
C GLY A 73 -13.26 22.39 -14.83
N GLY A 74 -13.09 22.83 -13.58
CA GLY A 74 -11.86 23.48 -13.12
C GLY A 74 -10.69 22.50 -12.88
N ALA A 75 -10.96 21.21 -12.71
CA ALA A 75 -9.93 20.20 -12.45
C ALA A 75 -9.17 19.81 -13.71
N TRP A 76 -7.85 19.72 -13.61
CA TRP A 76 -6.98 19.40 -14.77
C TRP A 76 -7.28 18.02 -15.37
N MET A 77 -7.76 17.09 -14.54
CA MET A 77 -8.09 15.72 -14.94
C MET A 77 -9.57 15.51 -15.25
N HIS A 78 -10.38 16.58 -15.32
CA HIS A 78 -11.82 16.49 -15.55
C HIS A 78 -12.15 15.77 -16.86
N ASP A 79 -11.50 16.13 -17.96
CA ASP A 79 -11.78 15.52 -19.28
C ASP A 79 -11.40 14.03 -19.34
N TRP A 80 -10.51 13.61 -18.45
CA TRP A 80 -10.01 12.23 -18.36
C TRP A 80 -10.73 11.42 -17.29
N SER A 81 -11.71 12.02 -16.60
CA SER A 81 -12.47 11.38 -15.52
C SER A 81 -13.62 10.50 -16.02
N GLY A 82 -14.03 10.65 -17.28
CA GLY A 82 -15.24 10.01 -17.86
C GLY A 82 -16.47 10.90 -17.79
N VAL A 83 -16.51 11.87 -16.87
CA VAL A 83 -17.64 12.80 -16.69
C VAL A 83 -17.82 13.77 -17.86
N ALA A 84 -16.75 14.05 -18.62
CA ALA A 84 -16.80 14.92 -19.79
C ALA A 84 -16.73 14.13 -21.11
N TYR A 85 -17.72 14.33 -21.97
CA TYR A 85 -17.67 14.02 -23.41
C TYR A 85 -17.38 12.56 -23.83
N ASP A 86 -18.05 11.55 -23.26
CA ASP A 86 -17.86 10.13 -23.68
C ASP A 86 -16.39 9.67 -23.73
N SER A 87 -15.50 10.35 -23.00
CA SER A 87 -14.05 10.14 -23.06
C SER A 87 -13.70 8.89 -22.28
N HIS A 88 -12.73 8.10 -22.75
CA HIS A 88 -12.30 6.91 -22.03
C HIS A 88 -11.71 7.30 -20.66
N PRO A 89 -12.40 6.98 -19.54
CA PRO A 89 -11.96 7.39 -18.23
C PRO A 89 -10.65 6.70 -17.87
N ILE A 90 -9.77 7.41 -17.17
CA ILE A 90 -8.56 6.78 -16.63
C ILE A 90 -8.99 5.72 -15.59
N PRO A 91 -8.54 4.47 -15.74
CA PRO A 91 -8.71 3.42 -14.73
C PRO A 91 -8.43 3.89 -13.30
N PRO A 92 -9.32 3.68 -12.30
CA PRO A 92 -10.62 3.02 -12.31
C PRO A 92 -11.81 4.01 -12.31
N LEU A 93 -11.68 5.21 -12.88
CA LEU A 93 -12.73 6.24 -12.86
C LEU A 93 -13.97 5.82 -13.66
N ASP A 94 -15.13 6.23 -13.17
CA ASP A 94 -16.43 5.99 -13.82
C ASP A 94 -16.63 4.53 -14.28
N ASP A 95 -17.06 4.31 -15.52
CA ASP A 95 -17.29 2.99 -16.12
C ASP A 95 -16.04 2.10 -16.21
N SER A 96 -14.83 2.64 -16.06
CA SER A 96 -13.59 1.85 -16.09
C SER A 96 -13.30 1.11 -14.77
N ALA A 97 -14.06 1.38 -13.69
CA ALA A 97 -13.81 0.80 -12.38
C ALA A 97 -13.82 -0.73 -12.38
N MET A 98 -14.88 -1.32 -12.96
CA MET A 98 -15.07 -2.77 -13.01
C MET A 98 -14.06 -3.47 -13.93
N PRO A 99 -13.82 -2.99 -15.18
CA PRO A 99 -12.76 -3.53 -16.02
C PRO A 99 -11.39 -3.50 -15.34
N THR A 100 -11.06 -2.40 -14.66
CA THR A 100 -9.78 -2.24 -13.96
C THR A 100 -9.62 -3.27 -12.84
N LEU A 101 -10.68 -3.48 -12.07
CA LEU A 101 -10.70 -4.48 -11.01
C LEU A 101 -10.51 -5.89 -11.57
N VAL A 102 -11.23 -6.24 -12.63
CA VAL A 102 -11.15 -7.56 -13.28
C VAL A 102 -9.74 -7.81 -13.82
N VAL A 103 -9.17 -6.87 -14.55
CA VAL A 103 -7.80 -6.96 -15.08
C VAL A 103 -6.78 -7.05 -13.94
N GLY A 104 -6.90 -6.22 -12.91
CA GLY A 104 -6.01 -6.25 -11.74
C GLY A 104 -6.06 -7.59 -11.00
N CYS A 105 -7.26 -8.14 -10.78
CA CYS A 105 -7.45 -9.45 -10.17
C CYS A 105 -6.87 -10.58 -11.05
N ALA A 106 -7.08 -10.51 -12.37
CA ALA A 106 -6.53 -11.46 -13.32
C ALA A 106 -4.99 -11.45 -13.30
N VAL A 107 -4.37 -10.27 -13.25
CA VAL A 107 -2.91 -10.12 -13.11
C VAL A 107 -2.41 -10.75 -11.80
N ILE A 108 -3.07 -10.44 -10.67
CA ILE A 108 -2.72 -11.03 -9.37
C ILE A 108 -2.82 -12.56 -9.41
N ALA A 109 -3.91 -13.10 -9.99
CA ALA A 109 -4.14 -14.54 -10.13
C ALA A 109 -3.08 -15.20 -11.02
N ALA A 110 -2.78 -14.59 -12.18
CA ALA A 110 -1.75 -15.07 -13.10
C ALA A 110 -0.37 -15.09 -12.45
N VAL A 111 0.04 -14.01 -11.78
CA VAL A 111 1.31 -13.94 -11.05
C VAL A 111 1.35 -14.99 -9.94
N ALA A 112 0.27 -15.15 -9.18
CA ALA A 112 0.19 -16.15 -8.12
C ALA A 112 0.30 -17.59 -8.65
N LEU A 113 -0.30 -17.87 -9.81
CA LEU A 113 -0.25 -19.17 -10.48
C LEU A 113 1.14 -19.46 -11.04
N VAL A 114 1.72 -18.54 -11.80
CA VAL A 114 3.08 -18.67 -12.39
C VAL A 114 4.13 -18.89 -11.30
N ARG A 115 4.02 -18.16 -10.18
CA ARG A 115 4.94 -18.29 -9.05
C ARG A 115 4.59 -19.43 -8.09
N ARG A 116 3.50 -20.16 -8.36
CA ARG A 116 2.98 -21.28 -7.54
C ARG A 116 2.78 -20.89 -6.07
N CYS A 117 2.40 -19.63 -5.81
CA CYS A 117 2.25 -19.09 -4.46
C CYS A 117 0.77 -18.94 -4.05
N ARG A 118 0.00 -20.03 -4.21
CA ARG A 118 -1.46 -20.07 -4.02
C ARG A 118 -1.94 -19.35 -2.74
N ARG A 119 -1.28 -19.61 -1.60
CA ARG A 119 -1.62 -18.97 -0.32
C ARG A 119 -1.51 -17.43 -0.34
N ARG A 120 -0.45 -16.90 -0.96
CA ARG A 120 -0.27 -15.44 -1.15
C ARG A 120 -1.31 -14.89 -2.13
N GLY A 121 -1.64 -15.65 -3.17
CA GLY A 121 -2.72 -15.32 -4.11
C GLY A 121 -4.09 -15.22 -3.43
N CYS A 122 -4.47 -16.20 -2.60
CA CYS A 122 -5.73 -16.17 -1.84
C CYS A 122 -5.79 -14.97 -0.88
N LEU A 123 -4.69 -14.68 -0.18
CA LEU A 123 -4.62 -13.52 0.70
C LEU A 123 -4.70 -12.20 -0.07
N ALA A 124 -4.03 -12.10 -1.22
CA ALA A 124 -4.11 -10.95 -2.11
C ALA A 124 -5.55 -10.71 -2.62
N ALA A 125 -6.23 -11.77 -3.06
CA ALA A 125 -7.64 -11.72 -3.44
C ALA A 125 -8.53 -11.30 -2.26
N GLY A 126 -8.25 -11.81 -1.06
CA GLY A 126 -8.94 -11.41 0.17
C GLY A 126 -8.76 -9.92 0.50
N VAL A 127 -7.56 -9.36 0.35
CA VAL A 127 -7.32 -7.92 0.54
C VAL A 127 -8.15 -7.10 -0.44
N VAL A 128 -8.14 -7.44 -1.73
CA VAL A 128 -8.93 -6.74 -2.76
C VAL A 128 -10.42 -6.85 -2.47
N GLY A 129 -10.92 -8.08 -2.31
CA GLY A 129 -12.33 -8.36 -2.10
C GLY A 129 -12.88 -7.73 -0.83
N LEU A 130 -12.19 -7.87 0.31
CA LEU A 130 -12.65 -7.29 1.58
C LEU A 130 -12.57 -5.76 1.59
N THR A 131 -11.59 -5.16 0.92
CA THR A 131 -11.52 -3.68 0.82
C THR A 131 -12.74 -3.19 0.03
N LEU A 132 -13.06 -3.85 -1.08
CA LEU A 132 -14.15 -3.42 -1.95
C LEU A 132 -15.52 -3.67 -1.30
N VAL A 133 -15.72 -4.84 -0.69
CA VAL A 133 -16.91 -5.13 0.13
C VAL A 133 -17.05 -4.12 1.27
N GLY A 134 -15.95 -3.73 1.92
CA GLY A 134 -15.97 -2.69 2.93
C GLY A 134 -16.36 -1.32 2.38
N THR A 135 -15.98 -0.99 1.16
CA THR A 135 -16.41 0.27 0.50
C THR A 135 -17.88 0.27 0.12
N THR A 136 -18.42 -0.86 -0.36
CA THR A 136 -19.85 -0.97 -0.68
C THR A 136 -20.69 -0.99 0.60
N ALA A 137 -20.32 -1.80 1.58
CA ALA A 137 -21.00 -1.87 2.87
C ALA A 137 -20.96 -0.52 3.62
N GLY A 138 -19.88 0.25 3.47
CA GLY A 138 -19.80 1.61 4.01
C GLY A 138 -20.90 2.51 3.45
N LYS A 139 -21.08 2.51 2.12
CA LYS A 139 -22.14 3.30 1.46
C LYS A 139 -23.54 2.87 1.89
N ASP A 140 -23.76 1.58 2.10
CA ASP A 140 -25.07 1.02 2.44
C ASP A 140 -25.42 1.17 3.93
N HIS A 141 -24.43 1.18 4.82
CA HIS A 141 -24.64 1.07 6.27
C HIS A 141 -24.05 2.20 7.12
N LEU A 142 -23.23 3.08 6.56
CA LEU A 142 -22.70 4.25 7.27
C LEU A 142 -23.45 5.51 6.82
N PRO A 143 -24.58 5.83 7.48
CA PRO A 143 -25.33 7.02 7.12
C PRO A 143 -24.49 8.27 7.37
N ARG A 144 -24.79 9.32 6.60
CA ARG A 144 -24.21 10.64 6.80
C ARG A 144 -25.31 11.57 7.34
N PRO A 145 -25.36 11.81 8.66
CA PRO A 145 -26.40 12.66 9.23
C PRO A 145 -26.22 14.10 8.75
N ASP A 146 -27.29 14.81 8.44
CA ASP A 146 -27.20 16.25 8.19
C ASP A 146 -27.03 17.00 9.51
N LEU A 147 -25.82 17.49 9.78
CA LEU A 147 -25.49 18.19 11.03
C LEU A 147 -25.28 19.69 10.82
N VAL A 148 -25.29 20.16 9.56
CA VAL A 148 -24.91 21.53 9.20
C VAL A 148 -25.92 22.18 8.26
N HIS A 149 -27.08 21.55 8.03
CA HIS A 149 -28.12 21.99 7.11
C HIS A 149 -27.56 22.18 5.70
N ALA A 150 -26.78 21.19 5.27
CA ALA A 150 -26.13 21.22 3.97
C ALA A 150 -27.14 20.97 2.85
N ASP A 151 -26.82 21.40 1.62
CA ASP A 151 -27.60 21.01 0.45
C ASP A 151 -27.77 19.47 0.40
N VAL A 152 -28.93 19.01 -0.06
CA VAL A 152 -29.31 17.57 -0.10
C VAL A 152 -28.22 16.68 -0.71
N ARG A 153 -27.46 17.20 -1.67
CA ARG A 153 -26.37 16.51 -2.38
C ARG A 153 -25.12 16.30 -1.53
N LEU A 154 -24.93 17.12 -0.50
CA LEU A 154 -23.84 17.00 0.46
C LEU A 154 -24.21 16.04 1.60
N VAL A 155 -25.38 15.40 1.56
CA VAL A 155 -25.86 14.48 2.59
C VAL A 155 -25.72 13.01 2.16
N ASP A 156 -25.43 12.76 0.87
CA ASP A 156 -25.28 11.40 0.34
C ASP A 156 -24.07 10.67 0.97
N PRO A 157 -24.22 9.37 1.34
CA PRO A 157 -23.13 8.56 1.84
C PRO A 157 -22.08 8.28 0.75
N SER A 158 -20.89 8.84 0.92
CA SER A 158 -19.75 8.66 -0.01
C SER A 158 -18.59 7.86 0.59
N PHE A 159 -18.62 7.60 1.91
CA PHE A 159 -17.53 6.99 2.67
C PHE A 159 -17.66 5.45 2.73
N PRO A 160 -16.59 4.69 2.45
CA PRO A 160 -15.31 5.07 1.83
C PRO A 160 -15.35 5.07 0.28
N SER A 161 -14.39 5.75 -0.35
CA SER A 161 -14.26 5.85 -1.81
C SER A 161 -13.85 4.53 -2.50
N GLY A 162 -14.72 4.01 -3.37
CA GLY A 162 -14.42 2.84 -4.20
C GLY A 162 -13.29 3.10 -5.21
N HIS A 163 -13.28 4.27 -5.85
CA HIS A 163 -12.27 4.67 -6.84
C HIS A 163 -10.87 4.77 -6.25
N ALA A 164 -10.73 5.24 -5.01
CA ALA A 164 -9.45 5.23 -4.31
C ALA A 164 -9.09 3.83 -3.79
N ALA A 165 -10.08 3.04 -3.37
CA ALA A 165 -9.86 1.70 -2.83
C ALA A 165 -9.25 0.72 -3.85
N VAL A 166 -9.68 0.76 -5.11
CA VAL A 166 -9.18 -0.14 -6.17
C VAL A 166 -7.65 -0.05 -6.35
N PRO A 167 -7.05 1.10 -6.69
CA PRO A 167 -5.61 1.23 -6.86
C PRO A 167 -4.84 0.95 -5.56
N ALA A 168 -5.39 1.34 -4.40
CA ALA A 168 -4.77 1.05 -3.12
C ALA A 168 -4.68 -0.47 -2.85
N ALA A 169 -5.82 -1.16 -2.98
CA ALA A 169 -5.91 -2.59 -2.70
C ALA A 169 -5.15 -3.43 -3.72
N LEU A 170 -5.25 -3.11 -5.02
CA LEU A 170 -4.52 -3.82 -6.07
C LEU A 170 -3.00 -3.66 -5.91
N THR A 171 -2.51 -2.46 -5.60
CA THR A 171 -1.07 -2.22 -5.36
C THR A 171 -0.57 -3.05 -4.19
N LEU A 172 -1.25 -2.98 -3.05
CA LEU A 172 -0.90 -3.74 -1.85
C LEU A 172 -0.99 -5.25 -2.10
N ALA A 173 -2.07 -5.74 -2.69
CA ALA A 173 -2.27 -7.15 -3.01
C ALA A 173 -1.20 -7.68 -3.96
N LEU A 174 -0.84 -6.92 -4.99
CA LEU A 174 0.20 -7.30 -5.94
C LEU A 174 1.56 -7.43 -5.24
N THR A 175 1.87 -6.57 -4.25
CA THR A 175 3.12 -6.69 -3.47
C THR A 175 3.25 -7.98 -2.66
N LEU A 176 2.14 -8.68 -2.35
CA LEU A 176 2.15 -9.98 -1.67
C LEU A 176 2.61 -11.11 -2.60
N VAL A 177 2.30 -11.00 -3.89
CA VAL A 177 2.47 -12.08 -4.88
C VAL A 177 3.68 -11.89 -5.78
N VAL A 178 4.13 -10.66 -6.09
CA VAL A 178 5.30 -10.38 -6.96
C VAL A 178 6.63 -10.66 -6.26
N SER A 179 7.72 -10.88 -7.01
CA SER A 179 9.03 -11.21 -6.42
C SER A 179 9.62 -10.01 -5.67
N ALA A 180 10.55 -10.25 -4.76
CA ALA A 180 11.18 -9.18 -4.00
C ALA A 180 11.94 -8.18 -4.90
N ARG A 181 12.40 -8.62 -6.09
CA ARG A 181 13.04 -7.76 -7.11
C ARG A 181 12.06 -6.84 -7.84
N VAL A 182 10.85 -7.34 -8.11
CA VAL A 182 9.80 -6.61 -8.87
C VAL A 182 8.97 -5.71 -7.96
N ARG A 183 8.87 -6.07 -6.68
CA ARG A 183 8.16 -5.33 -5.64
C ARG A 183 8.41 -3.81 -5.58
N PRO A 184 9.66 -3.29 -5.61
CA PRO A 184 9.89 -1.84 -5.63
C PRO A 184 9.24 -1.14 -6.83
N TYR A 185 9.27 -1.76 -8.02
CA TYR A 185 8.66 -1.20 -9.23
C TYR A 185 7.14 -1.18 -9.12
N VAL A 186 6.53 -2.25 -8.59
CA VAL A 186 5.09 -2.28 -8.30
C VAL A 186 4.69 -1.17 -7.35
N LEU A 187 5.51 -0.91 -6.32
CA LEU A 187 5.24 0.20 -5.40
C LEU A 187 5.30 1.55 -6.11
N VAL A 188 6.38 1.85 -6.84
CA VAL A 188 6.50 3.11 -7.60
C VAL A 188 5.30 3.31 -8.53
N ILE A 189 4.97 2.32 -9.35
CA ILE A 189 3.87 2.44 -10.33
C ILE A 189 2.54 2.55 -9.62
N GLY A 190 2.25 1.65 -8.66
CA GLY A 190 0.98 1.60 -7.97
C GLY A 190 0.71 2.82 -7.09
N THR A 191 1.73 3.35 -6.40
CA THR A 191 1.57 4.56 -5.59
C THR A 191 1.44 5.82 -6.43
N THR A 192 2.11 5.88 -7.59
CA THR A 192 1.94 6.98 -8.55
C THR A 192 0.52 6.99 -9.10
N TRP A 193 0.03 5.82 -9.52
CA TRP A 193 -1.33 5.64 -9.99
C TRP A 193 -2.35 6.00 -8.90
N PHE A 194 -2.17 5.48 -7.68
CA PHE A 194 -3.01 5.82 -6.55
C PHE A 194 -2.99 7.33 -6.24
N ALA A 195 -1.82 7.98 -6.25
CA ALA A 195 -1.71 9.43 -6.00
C ALA A 195 -2.53 10.26 -7.00
N LEU A 196 -2.44 9.89 -8.29
CA LEU A 196 -3.20 10.52 -9.36
C LEU A 196 -4.70 10.37 -9.11
N ILE A 197 -5.18 9.15 -8.91
CA ILE A 197 -6.62 8.88 -8.71
C ILE A 197 -7.14 9.53 -7.43
N ALA A 198 -6.41 9.42 -6.33
CA ALA A 198 -6.75 10.06 -5.06
C ALA A 198 -6.89 11.58 -5.20
N GLY A 199 -5.98 12.22 -5.94
CA GLY A 199 -6.09 13.64 -6.26
C GLY A 199 -7.32 13.93 -7.13
N THR A 200 -7.49 13.19 -8.23
CA THR A 200 -8.54 13.42 -9.22
C THR A 200 -9.93 13.34 -8.61
N VAL A 201 -10.25 12.29 -7.84
CA VAL A 201 -11.60 12.11 -7.27
C VAL A 201 -11.98 13.22 -6.29
N GLN A 202 -11.00 13.82 -5.62
CA GLN A 202 -11.22 14.99 -4.76
C GLN A 202 -11.35 16.26 -5.60
N ALA A 203 -10.48 16.44 -6.60
CA ALA A 203 -10.48 17.61 -7.46
C ALA A 203 -11.75 17.75 -8.28
N ILE A 204 -12.32 16.67 -8.80
CA ILE A 204 -13.58 16.70 -9.56
C ILE A 204 -14.83 16.86 -8.67
N GLY A 205 -14.69 16.63 -7.36
CA GLY A 205 -15.78 16.75 -6.40
C GLY A 205 -16.57 15.46 -6.16
N ASP A 206 -16.10 14.31 -6.65
CA ASP A 206 -16.78 13.02 -6.46
C ASP A 206 -16.63 12.49 -5.04
N HIS A 207 -15.49 12.76 -4.41
CA HIS A 207 -15.14 12.21 -3.11
C HIS A 207 -14.46 13.22 -2.19
N ARG A 208 -14.71 13.06 -0.90
CA ARG A 208 -14.11 13.88 0.15
C ARG A 208 -12.72 13.37 0.52
N PRO A 209 -11.86 14.22 1.13
CA PRO A 209 -10.59 13.79 1.67
C PRO A 209 -10.73 12.60 2.66
N SER A 210 -11.75 12.58 3.51
CA SER A 210 -11.99 11.44 4.41
C SER A 210 -12.30 10.15 3.68
N ASP A 211 -13.05 10.19 2.56
CA ASP A 211 -13.39 9.00 1.78
C ASP A 211 -12.13 8.31 1.23
N VAL A 212 -11.17 9.09 0.74
CA VAL A 212 -9.88 8.61 0.22
C VAL A 212 -9.02 8.06 1.36
N LEU A 213 -8.95 8.79 2.49
CA LEU A 213 -8.18 8.37 3.66
C LEU A 213 -8.74 7.07 4.27
N GLY A 214 -10.07 6.98 4.41
CA GLY A 214 -10.77 5.80 4.92
C GLY A 214 -10.50 4.55 4.08
N SER A 215 -10.55 4.70 2.76
CA SER A 215 -10.23 3.61 1.81
C SER A 215 -8.79 3.14 1.94
N THR A 216 -7.86 4.08 2.08
CA THR A 216 -6.43 3.79 2.24
C THR A 216 -6.16 3.05 3.55
N LEU A 217 -6.74 3.53 4.66
CA LEU A 217 -6.63 2.91 5.98
C LEU A 217 -7.23 1.50 5.99
N LEU A 218 -8.39 1.31 5.35
CA LEU A 218 -9.02 0.00 5.22
C LEU A 218 -8.12 -0.98 4.46
N ALA A 219 -7.62 -0.57 3.28
CA ALA A 219 -6.72 -1.40 2.48
C ALA A 219 -5.43 -1.74 3.23
N CYS A 220 -4.83 -0.76 3.92
CA CYS A 220 -3.62 -0.96 4.73
C CYS A 220 -3.87 -1.89 5.93
N GLY A 221 -5.02 -1.75 6.60
CA GLY A 221 -5.42 -2.60 7.72
C GLY A 221 -5.62 -4.06 7.29
N LEU A 222 -6.36 -4.28 6.20
CA LEU A 222 -6.59 -5.61 5.65
C LEU A 222 -5.30 -6.25 5.11
N TYR A 223 -4.44 -5.47 4.45
CA TYR A 223 -3.10 -5.93 4.06
C TYR A 223 -2.27 -6.34 5.28
N GLY A 224 -2.28 -5.52 6.35
CA GLY A 224 -1.59 -5.82 7.59
C GLY A 224 -2.08 -7.10 8.25
N LEU A 225 -3.39 -7.39 8.18
CA LEU A 225 -3.97 -8.64 8.66
C LEU A 225 -3.54 -9.83 7.81
N ALA A 226 -3.63 -9.71 6.48
CA ALA A 226 -3.17 -10.72 5.53
C ALA A 226 -1.67 -11.04 5.71
N ALA A 227 -0.85 -10.02 5.95
CA ALA A 227 0.57 -10.13 6.24
C ALA A 227 0.87 -10.96 7.49
N ARG A 228 0.04 -10.84 8.54
CA ARG A 228 0.17 -11.64 9.79
C ARG A 228 -0.15 -13.12 9.57
N LEU A 229 -0.98 -13.44 8.58
CA LEU A 229 -1.32 -14.82 8.25
C LEU A 229 -0.18 -15.51 7.51
N LEU A 230 0.70 -14.80 6.81
CA LEU A 230 1.83 -15.40 6.10
C LEU A 230 2.85 -16.04 7.06
N PRO A 231 3.52 -17.14 6.65
CA PRO A 231 4.53 -17.78 7.49
C PRO A 231 5.63 -16.75 7.80
N GLY A 232 6.27 -16.89 8.96
CA GLY A 232 7.39 -16.03 9.38
C GLY A 232 8.64 -16.26 8.53
N ASP A 233 8.56 -15.96 7.23
CA ASP A 233 9.73 -15.82 6.38
C ASP A 233 10.57 -14.69 6.97
N THR A 234 11.86 -14.95 7.23
CA THR A 234 12.79 -13.95 7.75
C THR A 234 12.70 -12.69 6.86
N PRO A 235 12.52 -11.49 7.45
CA PRO A 235 12.40 -10.27 6.66
C PRO A 235 13.72 -10.06 5.91
N ARG A 236 13.76 -10.45 4.64
CA ARG A 236 14.78 -9.92 3.75
C ARG A 236 14.33 -8.50 3.46
N VAL A 237 14.91 -7.54 4.19
CA VAL A 237 14.82 -6.12 3.83
C VAL A 237 15.48 -6.01 2.47
N VAL A 238 14.71 -6.19 1.40
CA VAL A 238 15.11 -5.74 0.08
C VAL A 238 14.99 -4.24 0.17
N ARG A 239 16.10 -3.60 0.53
CA ARG A 239 16.18 -2.14 0.49
C ARG A 239 15.92 -1.75 -0.96
N CYS A 240 14.87 -0.98 -1.19
CA CYS A 240 14.70 -0.30 -2.46
C CYS A 240 15.99 0.49 -2.72
N PRO A 241 16.56 0.44 -3.92
CA PRO A 241 17.58 1.40 -4.32
C PRO A 241 17.09 2.80 -3.97
N ARG A 242 17.90 3.60 -3.26
CA ARG A 242 17.51 4.97 -2.84
C ARG A 242 17.00 5.80 -4.01
N ALA A 243 17.57 5.59 -5.19
CA ALA A 243 17.12 6.20 -6.45
C ALA A 243 15.66 5.83 -6.81
N LEU A 244 15.25 4.57 -6.68
CA LEU A 244 13.87 4.15 -6.97
C LEU A 244 12.87 4.73 -5.96
N THR A 245 13.25 4.83 -4.68
CA THR A 245 12.41 5.49 -3.67
C THR A 245 12.27 6.99 -3.98
N ALA A 246 13.36 7.66 -4.35
CA ALA A 246 13.32 9.07 -4.74
C ALA A 246 12.46 9.30 -6.00
N ILE A 247 12.63 8.45 -7.03
CA ILE A 247 11.79 8.48 -8.23
C ILE A 247 10.32 8.25 -7.88
N GLY A 248 10.03 7.24 -7.03
CA GLY A 248 8.67 6.98 -6.57
C GLY A 248 8.03 8.16 -5.84
N LEU A 249 8.80 8.84 -4.99
CA LEU A 249 8.34 10.04 -4.31
C LEU A 249 8.04 11.17 -5.30
N VAL A 250 8.96 11.45 -6.23
CA VAL A 250 8.78 12.49 -7.25
C VAL A 250 7.56 12.20 -8.12
N LEU A 251 7.38 10.95 -8.56
CA LEU A 251 6.23 10.55 -9.36
C LEU A 251 4.92 10.61 -8.56
N ALA A 252 4.93 10.23 -7.28
CA ALA A 252 3.75 10.37 -6.42
C ALA A 252 3.37 11.84 -6.19
N VAL A 253 4.36 12.73 -6.00
CA VAL A 253 4.14 14.17 -5.91
C VAL A 253 3.58 14.71 -7.23
N ALA A 254 4.16 14.36 -8.36
CA ALA A 254 3.65 14.75 -9.67
C ALA A 254 2.20 14.25 -9.88
N GLY A 255 1.92 12.98 -9.55
CA GLY A 255 0.58 12.40 -9.63
C GLY A 255 -0.42 13.13 -8.74
N ALA A 256 -0.08 13.40 -7.48
CA ALA A 256 -0.93 14.15 -6.56
C ALA A 256 -1.18 15.59 -7.04
N VAL A 257 -0.17 16.26 -7.58
CA VAL A 257 -0.29 17.62 -8.14
C VAL A 257 -1.18 17.62 -9.38
N VAL A 258 -0.95 16.70 -10.32
CA VAL A 258 -1.75 16.60 -11.54
C VAL A 258 -3.20 16.22 -11.23
N GLY A 259 -3.41 15.21 -10.37
CA GLY A 259 -4.74 14.77 -9.98
C GLY A 259 -5.51 15.80 -9.15
N GLY A 260 -4.85 16.40 -8.16
CA GLY A 260 -5.46 17.36 -7.24
C GLY A 260 -5.60 18.78 -7.81
N GLY A 261 -4.91 19.07 -8.92
CA GLY A 261 -4.79 20.38 -9.52
C GLY A 261 -6.11 20.90 -10.09
N ARG A 262 -6.38 22.19 -9.81
CA ARG A 262 -7.50 22.93 -10.38
C ARG A 262 -7.04 24.31 -10.85
N SER A 263 -7.70 24.84 -11.88
CA SER A 263 -7.41 26.15 -12.46
C SER A 263 -8.24 27.28 -11.85
N ASP A 264 -9.27 26.96 -11.08
CA ASP A 264 -10.28 27.92 -10.57
C ASP A 264 -10.11 28.30 -9.10
N SER A 265 -9.26 27.58 -8.35
CA SER A 265 -9.02 27.81 -6.92
C SER A 265 -7.64 27.32 -6.49
N LEU A 266 -7.09 27.88 -5.39
CA LEU A 266 -5.78 27.49 -4.85
C LEU A 266 -5.86 26.75 -3.50
N SER A 267 -6.88 27.01 -2.68
CA SER A 267 -7.00 26.45 -1.33
C SER A 267 -7.43 24.97 -1.32
N GLY A 268 -8.44 24.60 -2.11
CA GLY A 268 -8.91 23.22 -2.27
C GLY A 268 -7.83 22.27 -2.78
N PRO A 269 -7.14 22.59 -3.90
CA PRO A 269 -6.10 21.73 -4.46
C PRO A 269 -4.98 21.36 -3.49
N LEU A 270 -4.55 22.28 -2.61
CA LEU A 270 -3.52 21.98 -1.62
C LEU A 270 -3.96 20.87 -0.65
N VAL A 271 -5.20 20.91 -0.18
CA VAL A 271 -5.71 19.86 0.72
C VAL A 271 -5.85 18.53 0.00
N HIS A 272 -6.28 18.53 -1.27
CA HIS A 272 -6.37 17.33 -2.09
C HIS A 272 -5.00 16.67 -2.29
N MET A 273 -3.98 17.48 -2.64
CA MET A 273 -2.60 17.04 -2.82
C MET A 273 -2.00 16.50 -1.53
N VAL A 274 -2.16 17.21 -0.41
CA VAL A 274 -1.66 16.77 0.90
C VAL A 274 -2.32 15.46 1.33
N THR A 275 -3.63 15.33 1.15
CA THR A 275 -4.37 14.11 1.48
C THR A 275 -3.89 12.93 0.63
N ALA A 276 -3.74 13.12 -0.68
CA ALA A 276 -3.21 12.09 -1.59
C ALA A 276 -1.79 11.66 -1.18
N LEU A 277 -0.90 12.60 -0.86
CA LEU A 277 0.47 12.32 -0.42
C LEU A 277 0.53 11.61 0.93
N ALA A 278 -0.32 11.99 1.89
CA ALA A 278 -0.42 11.31 3.18
C ALA A 278 -0.87 9.84 2.99
N CYS A 279 -1.86 9.62 2.13
CA CYS A 279 -2.35 8.28 1.80
C CYS A 279 -1.28 7.43 1.08
N VAL A 280 -0.56 8.02 0.11
CA VAL A 280 0.57 7.36 -0.56
C VAL A 280 1.65 6.98 0.45
N THR A 281 2.01 7.88 1.34
CA THR A 281 3.04 7.64 2.36
C THR A 281 2.64 6.49 3.27
N LEU A 282 1.38 6.45 3.72
CA LEU A 282 0.83 5.36 4.52
C LEU A 282 0.87 4.03 3.77
N LEU A 283 0.44 4.02 2.50
CA LEU A 283 0.43 2.82 1.66
C LEU A 283 1.85 2.30 1.42
N TRP A 284 2.77 3.19 1.05
CA TRP A 284 4.17 2.88 0.83
C TRP A 284 4.81 2.30 2.09
N PHE A 285 4.64 2.96 3.24
CA PHE A 285 5.17 2.50 4.52
C PHE A 285 4.59 1.14 4.92
N THR A 286 3.27 0.95 4.74
CA THR A 286 2.59 -0.32 5.03
C THR A 286 3.17 -1.45 4.18
N ALA A 287 3.38 -1.19 2.90
CA ALA A 287 3.97 -2.17 2.00
C ALA A 287 5.46 -2.41 2.33
N GLU A 288 6.30 -1.39 2.52
CA GLU A 288 7.72 -1.61 2.86
C GLU A 288 7.91 -2.46 4.11
N ASN A 289 7.03 -2.28 5.11
CA ASN A 289 7.05 -3.08 6.34
C ASN A 289 6.36 -4.44 6.24
N GLY A 290 5.70 -4.71 5.11
CA GLY A 290 5.03 -5.98 4.80
C GLY A 290 5.97 -7.12 4.39
N PRO A 291 5.48 -8.37 4.36
CA PRO A 291 6.27 -9.55 4.06
C PRO A 291 6.70 -9.59 2.58
N ALA A 292 7.99 -9.80 2.34
CA ALA A 292 8.53 -10.03 0.99
C ALA A 292 8.53 -11.53 0.67
N PRO A 293 8.21 -11.95 -0.57
CA PRO A 293 8.38 -13.34 -0.99
C PRO A 293 9.84 -13.76 -1.04
N ALA A 294 10.12 -14.90 -0.41
CA ALA A 294 11.41 -15.57 -0.53
C ALA A 294 11.72 -15.86 -2.01
N GLU A 295 12.94 -15.52 -2.43
CA GLU A 295 13.46 -16.03 -3.69
C GLU A 295 13.73 -17.53 -3.52
N ARG A 296 13.11 -18.37 -4.35
CA ARG A 296 13.45 -19.78 -4.42
C ARG A 296 14.87 -19.85 -4.96
N ARG A 297 15.87 -20.07 -4.08
CA ARG A 297 17.23 -20.39 -4.52
C ARG A 297 17.14 -21.64 -5.39
N THR A 298 17.34 -21.49 -6.70
CA THR A 298 17.71 -22.60 -7.56
C THR A 298 19.07 -23.07 -7.04
N ARG A 299 19.09 -24.16 -6.26
CA ARG A 299 20.35 -24.87 -6.01
C ARG A 299 20.86 -25.28 -7.40
N PRO A 300 22.08 -24.90 -7.82
CA PRO A 300 22.68 -25.56 -8.96
C PRO A 300 22.72 -27.06 -8.63
N ALA A 301 22.24 -27.89 -9.56
CA ALA A 301 22.44 -29.32 -9.48
C ALA A 301 23.95 -29.53 -9.33
N ARG A 302 24.38 -30.08 -8.20
CA ARG A 302 25.73 -30.62 -8.09
C ARG A 302 25.74 -31.84 -9.01
N GLY A 303 26.22 -31.63 -10.23
CA GLY A 303 26.76 -32.71 -11.05
C GLY A 303 28.10 -33.17 -10.48
#